data_AF-E0Q7E3-F1
#
_entry.id   AF-E0Q7E3-F1
#
_cell.length_a   1.000
_cell.length_b   1.000
_cell.length_c   1.000
_cell.angle_alpha   90.00
_cell.angle_beta   90.00
_cell.angle_gamma   90.00
#
_symmetry.space_group_name_H-M   'P 1'
#
loop_
_entity.id
_entity.type
_entity.pdbx_description
1 polymer ?
#
loop_
_entity_poly.entity_id
_entity_poly.type
_entity_poly.pdbx_seq_one_letter_code
_entity_poly.pdbx_strand_id
1 'polypeptide(L)' 'MGKITSKGRKRMKSSTFALPKERKYPIPDAAHARNALSRVSQHGSPSEVKRVKAAVHKKFPSIKIS' A
#
# COMPACT_ATOMS: atom_id res chain seq x y z
N MET A 1 -16.87 -12.24 0.57
CA MET A 1 -16.14 -11.07 0.01
C MET A 1 -17.05 -9.85 0.03
N GLY A 2 -16.88 -8.94 0.99
CA GLY A 2 -17.66 -7.71 1.04
C GLY A 2 -17.24 -6.76 -0.09
N LYS A 3 -18.08 -6.61 -1.12
CA LYS A 3 -17.84 -5.66 -2.21
C LYS A 3 -17.77 -4.24 -1.64
N ILE A 4 -16.57 -3.70 -1.47
CA ILE A 4 -16.41 -2.26 -1.25
C ILE A 4 -16.94 -1.56 -2.50
N THR A 5 -18.09 -0.90 -2.36
CA THR A 5 -18.69 -0.06 -3.39
C THR A 5 -17.72 1.05 -3.80
N SER A 6 -17.82 1.56 -5.02
CA SER A 6 -16.95 2.65 -5.51
C SER A 6 -16.98 3.87 -4.57
N LYS A 7 -18.16 4.17 -3.98
CA LYS A 7 -18.34 5.19 -2.93
C LYS A 7 -17.53 4.91 -1.66
N GLY A 8 -17.47 3.65 -1.22
CA GLY A 8 -16.62 3.23 -0.09
C GLY A 8 -15.13 3.42 -0.38
N ARG A 9 -14.70 3.14 -1.61
CA ARG A 9 -13.32 3.33 -2.09
C ARG A 9 -12.93 4.82 -2.17
N LYS A 10 -13.88 5.69 -2.55
CA LYS A 10 -13.67 7.15 -2.66
C LYS A 10 -13.51 7.83 -1.28
N ARG A 11 -14.18 7.30 -0.24
CA ARG A 11 -14.03 7.76 1.16
C ARG A 11 -12.79 7.21 1.88
N MET A 12 -12.01 6.32 1.27
CA MET A 12 -10.79 5.84 1.91
C MET A 12 -9.81 6.99 2.07
N LYS A 13 -9.38 7.20 3.32
CA LYS A 13 -8.36 8.18 3.68
C LYS A 13 -7.09 7.91 2.87
N SER A 14 -6.40 8.97 2.46
CA SER A 14 -5.14 8.91 1.73
C SER A 14 -4.05 8.12 2.47
N SER A 15 -4.16 8.00 3.81
CA SER A 15 -3.34 7.11 4.65
C SER A 15 -3.53 5.61 4.40
N THR A 16 -4.52 5.22 3.59
CA THR A 16 -4.73 3.83 3.16
C THR A 16 -3.77 3.42 2.04
N PHE A 17 -3.06 4.36 1.42
CA PHE A 17 -2.16 4.10 0.30
C PHE A 17 -0.71 4.31 0.73
N ALA A 18 0.20 3.45 0.24
CA ALA A 18 1.62 3.61 0.49
C ALA A 18 2.19 4.84 -0.24
N LEU A 19 1.56 5.23 -1.36
CA LEU A 19 1.79 6.50 -2.05
C LEU A 19 0.50 7.34 -2.00
N PRO A 20 0.31 8.18 -0.96
CA PRO A 20 -0.93 8.94 -0.76
C PRO A 20 -1.22 9.94 -1.89
N LYS A 21 -0.16 10.57 -2.42
CA LYS A 21 -0.26 11.56 -3.52
C LYS A 21 -0.77 10.93 -4.81
N GLU A 22 -0.34 9.70 -5.10
CA GLU A 22 -0.71 8.97 -6.31
C GLU A 22 -1.87 8.00 -6.10
N ARG A 23 -2.32 7.82 -4.85
CA ARG A 23 -3.30 6.82 -4.42
C ARG A 23 -2.95 5.40 -4.93
N LYS A 24 -1.66 5.08 -5.00
CA LYS A 24 -1.12 3.77 -5.41
C LYS A 24 -0.78 2.89 -4.20
N TYR A 25 -0.75 1.57 -4.44
CA TYR A 25 -0.36 0.56 -3.46
C TYR A 25 -1.20 0.63 -2.17
N PRO A 26 -2.49 0.22 -2.22
CA PRO A 26 -3.33 0.20 -1.03
C PRO A 26 -2.74 -0.74 0.03
N ILE A 27 -2.66 -0.24 1.26
CA ILE A 27 -2.19 -0.91 2.48
C ILE A 27 -3.22 -0.76 3.63
N PRO A 28 -4.48 -1.20 3.45
CA PRO A 28 -5.48 -1.22 4.52
C PRO A 28 -5.15 -2.23 5.63
N ASP A 29 -4.50 -3.34 5.30
CA ASP A 29 -4.11 -4.41 6.21
C ASP A 29 -2.74 -5.03 5.83
N ALA A 30 -2.26 -5.97 6.65
CA ALA A 30 -0.96 -6.59 6.48
C ALA A 30 -0.84 -7.46 5.21
N ALA A 31 -1.94 -8.05 4.73
CA ALA A 31 -1.94 -8.83 3.50
C ALA A 31 -1.79 -7.92 2.27
N HIS A 32 -2.51 -6.80 2.25
CA HIS A 32 -2.37 -5.78 1.22
C HIS A 32 -0.99 -5.13 1.23
N ALA A 33 -0.39 -4.91 2.40
CA ALA A 33 0.98 -4.41 2.52
C ALA A 33 2.03 -5.35 1.90
N ARG A 34 1.91 -6.67 2.11
CA ARG A 34 2.76 -7.65 1.41
C ARG A 34 2.54 -7.64 -0.10
N ASN A 35 1.28 -7.56 -0.54
CA ASN A 35 0.96 -7.43 -1.97
C ASN A 35 1.52 -6.14 -2.57
N ALA A 36 1.49 -5.03 -1.84
CA ALA A 36 2.07 -3.76 -2.26
C ALA A 36 3.58 -3.88 -2.50
N LEU A 37 4.31 -4.56 -1.61
CA LEU A 37 5.75 -4.82 -1.79
C LEU A 37 6.03 -5.67 -3.03
N SER A 38 5.25 -6.73 -3.26
CA SER A 38 5.38 -7.56 -4.47
C SER A 38 5.08 -6.76 -5.75
N ARG A 39 4.01 -5.95 -5.73
CA ARG A 39 3.61 -5.11 -6.88
C ARG A 39 4.64 -4.05 -7.21
N VAL A 40 5.18 -3.35 -6.21
CA VAL A 40 6.18 -2.30 -6.42
C VAL A 40 7.50 -2.89 -6.88
N SER A 41 7.83 -4.12 -6.50
CA SER A 41 9.03 -4.81 -7.01
C SER A 41 8.90 -5.23 -8.48
N GLN A 42 7.67 -5.50 -8.95
CA GLN A 42 7.41 -5.92 -10.33
C GLN A 42 7.25 -4.75 -11.31
N HIS A 43 6.61 -3.66 -10.87
CA HIS A 43 6.22 -2.56 -11.76
C HIS A 43 6.66 -1.17 -11.27
N GLY A 44 7.20 -1.08 -10.05
CA GLY A 44 7.58 0.18 -9.45
C GLY A 44 9.01 0.59 -9.82
N SER A 45 9.21 1.89 -9.90
CA SER A 45 10.55 2.49 -9.98
C SER A 45 11.31 2.32 -8.65
N PRO A 46 12.66 2.38 -8.63
CA PRO A 46 13.45 2.30 -7.40
C PRO A 46 13.03 3.33 -6.32
N SER A 47 12.58 4.51 -6.77
CA SER A 47 12.04 5.57 -5.93
C SER A 47 10.69 5.18 -5.30
N GLU A 48 9.80 4.57 -6.06
CA GLU A 48 8.53 4.05 -5.54
C GLU A 48 8.77 2.90 -4.56
N VAL A 49 9.70 1.98 -4.86
CA VAL A 49 10.07 0.86 -3.99
C VAL A 49 10.46 1.37 -2.60
N LYS A 50 11.37 2.36 -2.51
CA LYS A 50 11.79 2.94 -1.23
C LYS A 50 10.63 3.55 -0.45
N ARG A 51 9.76 4.31 -1.13
CA ARG A 51 8.59 4.95 -0.51
C ARG A 51 7.58 3.93 -0.01
N VAL A 52 7.29 2.90 -0.80
CA VAL A 52 6.36 1.83 -0.42
C VAL A 52 6.92 1.01 0.74
N LYS A 53 8.20 0.63 0.71
CA LYS A 53 8.88 -0.04 1.84
C LYS A 53 8.77 0.79 3.12
N ALA A 54 9.07 2.09 3.07
CA ALA A 54 8.97 2.97 4.23
C ALA A 54 7.53 3.11 4.75
N ALA A 55 6.55 3.26 3.86
CA ALA A 55 5.15 3.36 4.25
C ALA A 55 4.61 2.06 4.87
N VAL A 56 5.00 0.90 4.32
CA VAL A 56 4.68 -0.42 4.86
C VAL A 56 5.31 -0.60 6.23
N HIS A 57 6.60 -0.32 6.39
CA HIS A 57 7.28 -0.43 7.68
C HIS A 57 6.68 0.48 8.76
N LYS A 58 6.34 1.72 8.39
CA LYS A 58 5.74 2.70 9.31
C LYS A 58 4.36 2.26 9.81
N LYS A 59 3.58 1.59 8.98
CA LYS A 59 2.20 1.20 9.30
C LYS A 59 2.08 -0.23 9.83
N PHE A 60 2.98 -1.11 9.39
CA PHE A 60 3.04 -2.52 9.72
C PHE A 60 4.50 -2.91 10.02
N PRO A 61 5.06 -2.48 11.17
CA PRO A 61 6.45 -2.78 11.54
C PRO A 61 6.73 -4.28 11.70
N SER A 62 5.69 -5.08 11.90
CA SER A 62 5.75 -6.55 11.98
C SER A 62 5.94 -7.26 10.63
N ILE A 63 5.82 -6.55 9.50
CA ILE A 63 6.10 -7.12 8.18
C ILE A 63 7.61 -7.04 7.93
N LYS A 64 8.28 -8.18 7.90
CA LYS A 64 9.68 -8.26 7.47
C LYS A 64 9.79 -7.81 6.01
N ILE A 65 10.51 -6.71 5.81
CA ILE A 65 10.92 -6.24 4.50
C ILE A 65 12.32 -6.78 4.28
N SER A 66 12.42 -7.90 3.57
CA SER A 66 13.68 -8.44 3.05
C SER A 66 14.08 -7.76 1.74
#